data_AF-A0A2P4PNH7-F1
#
_entry.id   AF-A0A2P4PNH7-F1
#
_cell.length_a   1.000
_cell.length_b   1.000
_cell.length_c   1.000
_cell.angle_alpha   90.00
_cell.angle_beta   90.00
_cell.angle_gamma   90.00
#
_symmetry.space_group_name_H-M   'P 1'
#
loop_
_entity.id
_entity.type
_entity.pdbx_description
1 polymer ?
#
loop_
_entity_poly.entity_id
_entity_poly.type
_entity_poly.pdbx_seq_one_letter_code
_entity_poly.pdbx_strand_id
1 'polypeptide(L)'
;MDYANKGNLRENLTRIIKNNWNQKLYMLYEVISGLNKIHEQNLIHCDFHDGNILNHNNDKVYISDLGLCQSVKSFLKKYDIYGVIPFMAPEILRGKSYTPASDIYSFSMIMWEFTSGVPPFNNRAHDLQLSLSICKGERPEIIENTPQYYVDLMKKCWDEDPLKRPSSKEVLNIIKEWIFLPYRKKIRDINEELKCNILKFINAPIGYNNLATEPHPQAHYTSRLLDFTSKELNEILESEDLNDCMVLGM
;
A
#
# COMPACT_ATOMS: atom_id res chain seq x y z
N MET A 1 -25.70 6.36 -2.52
CA MET A 1 -24.24 6.56 -2.60
C MET A 1 -23.99 8.04 -2.47
N ASP A 2 -23.15 8.46 -1.52
CA ASP A 2 -22.70 9.85 -1.45
C ASP A 2 -21.77 10.13 -2.64
N TYR A 3 -21.89 11.31 -3.26
CA TYR A 3 -21.04 11.69 -4.37
C TYR A 3 -19.68 12.20 -3.84
N ALA A 4 -18.59 11.54 -4.23
CA ALA A 4 -17.23 12.03 -4.00
C ALA A 4 -16.87 13.06 -5.09
N ASN A 5 -16.71 14.33 -4.71
CA ASN A 5 -16.58 15.44 -5.66
C ASN A 5 -15.14 15.91 -5.91
N LYS A 6 -14.13 15.25 -5.33
CA LYS A 6 -12.70 15.64 -5.45
C LYS A 6 -11.81 14.61 -6.16
N GLY A 7 -12.40 13.70 -6.94
CA GLY A 7 -11.66 12.65 -7.64
C GLY A 7 -11.12 11.57 -6.70
N ASN A 8 -10.11 10.82 -7.14
CA ASN A 8 -9.47 9.76 -6.35
C ASN A 8 -8.19 10.24 -5.63
N LEU A 9 -7.59 9.37 -4.82
CA LEU A 9 -6.38 9.66 -4.03
C LEU A 9 -5.19 10.01 -4.93
N ARG A 10 -5.03 9.28 -6.03
CA ARG A 10 -3.96 9.47 -7.02
C ARG A 10 -3.91 10.90 -7.55
N GLU A 11 -5.07 11.42 -7.95
CA GLU A 11 -5.22 12.79 -8.47
C GLU A 11 -4.94 13.87 -7.41
N ASN A 12 -4.88 13.49 -6.13
CA ASN A 12 -4.69 14.39 -5.00
C ASN A 12 -3.31 14.27 -4.33
N LEU A 13 -2.38 13.44 -4.82
CA LEU A 13 -1.07 13.22 -4.18
C LEU A 13 -0.27 14.52 -3.99
N THR A 14 -0.29 15.43 -4.97
CA THR A 14 0.38 16.74 -4.87
C THR A 14 -0.21 17.65 -3.78
N ARG A 15 -1.49 17.46 -3.43
CA ARG A 15 -2.10 18.14 -2.28
C ARG A 15 -1.70 17.45 -0.98
N ILE A 16 -1.73 16.11 -0.96
CA ILE A 16 -1.41 15.30 0.23
C ILE A 16 0.04 15.51 0.67
N ILE A 17 0.99 15.62 -0.24
CA ILE A 17 2.41 15.80 0.13
C ILE A 17 2.66 17.10 0.91
N LYS A 18 1.88 18.15 0.60
CA LYS A 18 1.91 19.47 1.24
C LYS A 18 1.22 19.51 2.61
N ASN A 19 0.48 18.46 2.96
CA ASN A 19 -0.16 18.36 4.26
C ASN A 19 0.90 18.13 5.36
N ASN A 20 0.60 18.62 6.56
CA ASN A 20 1.39 18.24 7.74
C ASN A 20 1.12 16.76 8.12
N TRP A 21 1.96 16.20 8.98
CA TRP A 21 1.84 14.80 9.37
C TRP A 21 0.52 14.45 10.04
N ASN A 22 -0.05 15.35 10.84
CA ASN A 22 -1.36 15.10 11.47
C ASN A 22 -2.45 14.90 10.42
N GLN A 23 -2.50 15.76 9.39
CA GLN A 23 -3.45 15.62 8.28
C GLN A 23 -3.21 14.34 7.49
N LYS A 24 -1.95 14.00 7.17
CA LYS A 24 -1.60 12.74 6.48
C LYS A 24 -2.06 11.51 7.29
N LEU A 25 -1.81 11.51 8.59
CA LEU A 25 -2.22 10.42 9.49
C LEU A 25 -3.74 10.32 9.59
N TYR A 26 -4.47 11.43 9.70
CA TYR A 26 -5.95 11.43 9.69
C TYR A 26 -6.52 10.84 8.39
N MET A 27 -5.96 11.21 7.25
CA MET A 27 -6.37 10.63 5.97
C MET A 27 -6.10 9.13 5.92
N LEU A 28 -4.93 8.66 6.35
CA LEU A 28 -4.62 7.21 6.42
C LEU A 28 -5.51 6.47 7.42
N TYR A 29 -5.86 7.12 8.53
CA TYR A 29 -6.81 6.60 9.51
C TYR A 29 -8.17 6.32 8.89
N GLU A 30 -8.70 7.26 8.08
CA GLU A 30 -9.96 7.06 7.38
C GLU A 30 -9.87 5.93 6.34
N VAL A 31 -8.77 5.86 5.58
CA VAL A 31 -8.50 4.78 4.62
C VAL A 31 -8.50 3.41 5.31
N ILE A 32 -7.67 3.22 6.34
CA ILE A 32 -7.58 1.93 7.05
C ILE A 32 -8.85 1.60 7.84
N SER A 33 -9.58 2.61 8.32
CA SER A 33 -10.88 2.41 8.98
C SER A 33 -11.92 1.88 7.99
N GLY A 34 -11.96 2.40 6.77
CA GLY A 34 -12.76 1.87 5.68
C GLY A 34 -12.39 0.41 5.36
N LEU A 35 -11.09 0.12 5.21
CA LEU A 35 -10.61 -1.21 4.88
C LEU A 35 -10.91 -2.22 6.00
N ASN A 36 -10.72 -1.82 7.26
CA ASN A 36 -11.06 -2.62 8.42
C ASN A 36 -12.56 -2.97 8.47
N LYS A 37 -13.45 -2.03 8.11
CA LYS A 37 -14.90 -2.32 8.03
C LYS A 37 -15.22 -3.39 6.99
N ILE A 38 -14.52 -3.37 5.84
CA ILE A 38 -14.67 -4.40 4.80
C ILE A 38 -14.21 -5.76 5.35
N HIS A 39 -13.03 -5.81 5.98
CA HIS A 39 -12.48 -7.03 6.58
C HIS A 39 -13.34 -7.57 7.73
N GLU A 40 -13.93 -6.71 8.57
CA GLU A 40 -14.87 -7.09 9.65
C GLU A 40 -16.16 -7.74 9.10
N GLN A 41 -16.51 -7.51 7.82
CA GLN A 41 -17.60 -8.20 7.13
C GLN A 41 -17.15 -9.49 6.42
N ASN A 42 -15.93 -9.98 6.70
CA ASN A 42 -15.30 -11.11 6.01
C ASN A 42 -15.16 -10.92 4.49
N LEU A 43 -15.07 -9.67 4.04
CA LEU A 43 -14.81 -9.32 2.65
C LEU A 43 -13.34 -8.95 2.45
N ILE A 44 -12.85 -9.13 1.23
CA ILE A 44 -11.51 -8.74 0.78
C ILE A 44 -11.71 -7.83 -0.43
N HIS A 45 -10.98 -6.71 -0.51
CA HIS A 45 -11.14 -5.77 -1.60
C HIS A 45 -10.55 -6.32 -2.91
N CYS A 46 -9.36 -6.93 -2.84
CA CYS A 46 -8.67 -7.60 -3.95
C CYS A 46 -8.14 -6.70 -5.08
N ASP A 47 -8.42 -5.40 -5.03
CA ASP A 47 -7.94 -4.41 -5.99
C ASP A 47 -7.80 -3.06 -5.27
N PHE A 48 -7.21 -3.11 -4.08
CA PHE A 48 -7.09 -1.95 -3.22
C PHE A 48 -5.92 -1.08 -3.71
N HIS A 49 -6.19 0.11 -4.20
CA HIS A 49 -5.17 1.05 -4.65
C HIS A 49 -5.70 2.49 -4.58
N ASP A 50 -4.80 3.45 -4.79
CA ASP A 50 -5.05 4.89 -4.78
C ASP A 50 -6.23 5.36 -5.66
N GLY A 51 -6.38 4.76 -6.84
CA GLY A 51 -7.48 5.01 -7.78
C GLY A 51 -8.86 4.61 -7.23
N ASN A 52 -8.93 3.63 -6.32
CA ASN A 52 -10.19 3.14 -5.73
C ASN A 52 -10.52 3.81 -4.39
N ILE A 53 -9.74 4.81 -3.98
CA ILE A 53 -9.96 5.63 -2.80
C ILE A 53 -10.46 7.00 -3.27
N LEU A 54 -11.74 7.27 -3.08
CA LEU A 54 -12.39 8.50 -3.54
C LEU A 54 -12.33 9.58 -2.46
N ASN A 55 -11.90 10.78 -2.83
CA ASN A 55 -11.91 11.95 -1.96
C ASN A 55 -13.27 12.62 -1.99
N HIS A 56 -13.91 12.72 -0.82
CA HIS A 56 -15.14 13.49 -0.66
C HIS A 56 -14.83 14.91 -0.22
N ASN A 57 -14.24 15.09 0.97
CA ASN A 57 -13.81 16.42 1.45
C ASN A 57 -12.33 16.38 1.86
N ASN A 58 -11.79 17.48 2.40
CA ASN A 58 -10.34 17.59 2.66
C ASN A 58 -9.76 16.40 3.44
N ASP A 59 -10.54 15.81 4.34
CA ASP A 59 -10.10 14.76 5.25
C ASP A 59 -10.98 13.49 5.19
N LYS A 60 -11.99 13.44 4.31
CA LYS A 60 -12.93 12.30 4.23
C LYS A 60 -12.74 11.54 2.93
N VAL A 61 -12.48 10.25 3.04
CA VAL A 61 -12.33 9.33 1.91
C VAL A 61 -13.38 8.23 1.92
N TYR A 62 -13.67 7.67 0.76
CA TYR A 62 -14.52 6.50 0.58
C TYR A 62 -13.77 5.45 -0.23
N ILE A 63 -13.87 4.19 0.19
CA ILE A 63 -13.39 3.06 -0.59
C ILE A 63 -14.47 2.67 -1.59
N SER A 64 -14.11 2.56 -2.86
CA SER A 64 -14.99 2.22 -3.98
C SER A 64 -14.65 0.85 -4.56
N ASP A 65 -15.38 0.42 -5.60
CA ASP A 65 -15.07 -0.78 -6.39
C ASP A 65 -14.97 -2.12 -5.63
N LEU A 66 -15.74 -2.23 -4.54
CA LEU A 66 -15.92 -3.46 -3.75
C LEU A 66 -16.52 -4.63 -4.55
N GLY A 67 -17.07 -4.37 -5.74
CA GLY A 67 -17.76 -5.35 -6.59
C GLY A 67 -16.86 -6.20 -7.48
N LEU A 68 -15.56 -5.87 -7.59
CA LEU A 68 -14.67 -6.50 -8.56
C LEU A 68 -14.12 -7.87 -8.12
N CYS A 69 -13.94 -8.12 -6.81
CA CYS A 69 -13.23 -9.32 -6.37
C CYS A 69 -13.90 -10.65 -6.78
N GLN A 70 -15.23 -10.73 -6.74
CA GLN A 70 -15.95 -11.95 -7.17
C GLN A 70 -16.35 -11.94 -8.64
N SER A 71 -16.71 -10.77 -9.18
CA SER A 71 -17.20 -10.65 -10.56
C SER A 71 -16.07 -10.76 -11.58
N VAL A 72 -14.88 -10.19 -11.34
CA VAL A 72 -13.75 -10.32 -12.27
C VAL A 72 -13.19 -11.74 -12.23
N LYS A 73 -13.07 -12.34 -11.03
CA LYS A 73 -12.54 -13.70 -10.87
C LYS A 73 -13.31 -14.77 -11.63
N SER A 74 -14.61 -14.61 -11.87
CA SER A 74 -15.39 -15.59 -12.63
C SER A 74 -15.05 -15.61 -14.12
N PHE A 75 -14.45 -14.55 -14.66
CA PHE A 75 -14.05 -14.44 -16.08
C PHE A 75 -12.55 -14.71 -16.31
N LEU A 76 -11.74 -14.67 -15.26
CA LEU A 76 -10.30 -14.93 -15.34
C LEU A 76 -10.02 -16.41 -15.62
N LYS A 77 -9.11 -16.68 -16.54
CA LYS A 77 -8.58 -18.03 -16.77
C LYS A 77 -7.67 -18.43 -15.62
N LYS A 78 -7.40 -19.73 -15.55
CA LYS A 78 -6.42 -20.28 -14.60
C LYS A 78 -5.06 -19.59 -14.85
N TYR A 79 -4.49 -19.00 -13.78
CA TYR A 79 -3.22 -18.26 -13.76
C TYR A 79 -3.24 -16.83 -14.31
N ASP A 80 -4.40 -16.32 -14.74
CA ASP A 80 -4.52 -14.91 -15.11
C ASP A 80 -4.29 -14.03 -13.87
N ILE A 81 -3.60 -12.91 -14.08
CA ILE A 81 -3.32 -11.91 -13.05
C ILE A 81 -4.07 -10.63 -13.42
N TYR A 82 -4.85 -10.09 -12.50
CA TYR A 82 -5.60 -8.86 -12.69
C TYR A 82 -5.32 -7.88 -11.54
N GLY A 83 -5.00 -6.62 -11.86
CA GLY A 83 -4.82 -5.57 -10.88
C GLY A 83 -3.83 -4.49 -11.32
N VAL A 84 -3.26 -3.79 -10.34
CA VAL A 84 -2.27 -2.72 -10.53
C VAL A 84 -0.94 -3.14 -9.92
N ILE A 85 0.03 -3.59 -10.74
CA ILE A 85 1.28 -4.24 -10.31
C ILE A 85 1.92 -3.63 -9.04
N PRO A 86 2.18 -2.31 -8.95
CA PRO A 86 2.76 -1.70 -7.75
C PRO A 86 2.04 -2.01 -6.42
N PHE A 87 0.72 -2.20 -6.46
CA PHE A 87 -0.12 -2.45 -5.29
C PHE A 87 -0.38 -3.95 -5.05
N MET A 88 0.06 -4.83 -5.95
CA MET A 88 -0.19 -6.26 -5.84
C MET A 88 0.84 -6.93 -4.93
N ALA A 89 0.37 -7.67 -3.94
CA ALA A 89 1.25 -8.40 -3.05
C ALA A 89 1.99 -9.54 -3.80
N PRO A 90 3.23 -9.87 -3.39
CA PRO A 90 4.05 -10.89 -4.05
C PRO A 90 3.34 -12.23 -4.23
N GLU A 91 2.56 -12.66 -3.23
CA GLU A 91 1.82 -13.92 -3.30
C GLU A 91 0.69 -13.91 -4.34
N ILE A 92 0.13 -12.73 -4.63
CA ILE A 92 -0.93 -12.55 -5.63
C ILE A 92 -0.34 -12.59 -7.04
N LEU A 93 0.79 -11.93 -7.26
CA LEU A 93 1.55 -12.02 -8.52
C LEU A 93 1.95 -13.48 -8.83
N ARG A 94 2.25 -14.26 -7.78
CA ARG A 94 2.53 -15.70 -7.87
C ARG A 94 1.28 -16.59 -8.03
N GLY A 95 0.09 -15.99 -8.14
CA GLY A 95 -1.17 -16.69 -8.42
C GLY A 95 -1.83 -17.33 -7.20
N LYS A 96 -1.45 -16.96 -5.97
CA LYS A 96 -2.18 -17.36 -4.77
C LYS A 96 -3.46 -16.54 -4.62
N SER A 97 -4.41 -17.08 -3.85
CA SER A 97 -5.66 -16.39 -3.55
C SER A 97 -5.44 -15.12 -2.75
N TYR A 98 -6.26 -14.11 -3.04
CA TYR A 98 -6.38 -12.90 -2.22
C TYR A 98 -6.75 -13.22 -0.77
N THR A 99 -6.15 -12.47 0.14
CA THR A 99 -6.39 -12.54 1.58
C THR A 99 -6.51 -11.11 2.14
N PRO A 100 -7.03 -10.91 3.36
CA PRO A 100 -6.97 -9.60 4.02
C PRO A 100 -5.52 -9.04 4.07
N ALA A 101 -4.52 -9.90 4.24
CA ALA A 101 -3.11 -9.51 4.26
C ALA A 101 -2.60 -8.99 2.90
N SER A 102 -3.22 -9.36 1.78
CA SER A 102 -2.90 -8.79 0.47
C SER A 102 -3.42 -7.35 0.33
N ASP A 103 -4.59 -7.03 0.89
CA ASP A 103 -5.06 -5.62 0.92
C ASP A 103 -4.15 -4.76 1.84
N ILE A 104 -3.58 -5.34 2.90
CA ILE A 104 -2.62 -4.65 3.79
C ILE A 104 -1.31 -4.34 3.09
N TYR A 105 -0.83 -5.24 2.24
CA TYR A 105 0.28 -4.93 1.36
C TYR A 105 -0.05 -3.73 0.48
N SER A 106 -1.22 -3.71 -0.15
CA SER A 106 -1.61 -2.57 -0.99
C SER A 106 -1.74 -1.27 -0.19
N PHE A 107 -2.25 -1.33 1.05
CA PHE A 107 -2.28 -0.19 1.97
C PHE A 107 -0.89 0.38 2.26
N SER A 108 0.15 -0.46 2.35
CA SER A 108 1.52 0.01 2.54
C SER A 108 2.04 0.86 1.37
N MET A 109 1.58 0.57 0.15
CA MET A 109 1.96 1.33 -1.04
C MET A 109 1.30 2.71 -1.01
N ILE A 110 0.06 2.77 -0.55
CA ILE A 110 -0.62 4.04 -0.24
C ILE A 110 0.11 4.81 0.86
N MET A 111 0.58 4.13 1.91
CA MET A 111 1.43 4.77 2.92
C MET A 111 2.69 5.37 2.27
N TRP A 112 3.35 4.63 1.39
CA TRP A 112 4.53 5.11 0.69
C TRP A 112 4.24 6.35 -0.16
N GLU A 113 3.12 6.38 -0.89
CA GLU A 113 2.68 7.53 -1.70
C GLU A 113 2.51 8.81 -0.88
N PHE A 114 2.07 8.70 0.39
CA PHE A 114 1.92 9.85 1.29
C PHE A 114 3.26 10.48 1.69
N THR A 115 4.34 9.72 1.54
CA THR A 115 5.72 10.16 1.80
C THR A 115 6.41 10.65 0.54
N SER A 116 6.20 9.99 -0.60
CA SER A 116 6.88 10.27 -1.85
C SER A 116 6.21 11.40 -2.65
N GLY A 117 4.88 11.49 -2.59
CA GLY A 117 4.08 12.40 -3.40
C GLY A 117 3.89 11.92 -4.84
N VAL A 118 4.35 10.72 -5.17
CA VAL A 118 4.22 10.08 -6.49
C VAL A 118 3.79 8.63 -6.33
N PRO A 119 3.16 8.01 -7.33
CA PRO A 119 2.81 6.60 -7.27
C PRO A 119 4.04 5.66 -7.18
N PRO A 120 3.93 4.45 -6.60
CA PRO A 120 5.06 3.56 -6.44
C PRO A 120 5.59 3.08 -7.79
N PHE A 121 6.91 2.91 -7.89
CA PHE A 121 7.63 2.47 -9.09
C PHE A 121 7.36 3.32 -10.35
N ASN A 122 7.08 4.61 -10.18
CA ASN A 122 6.76 5.52 -11.29
C ASN A 122 7.86 5.70 -12.33
N ASN A 123 9.08 5.30 -12.04
CA ASN A 123 10.26 5.50 -12.88
C ASN A 123 10.53 4.34 -13.86
N ARG A 124 9.69 3.30 -13.90
CA ARG A 124 9.90 2.12 -14.75
C ARG A 124 8.61 1.55 -15.30
N ALA A 125 8.73 0.65 -16.28
CA ALA A 125 7.60 -0.08 -16.84
C ALA A 125 6.92 -0.97 -15.79
N HIS A 126 5.59 -1.08 -15.88
CA HIS A 126 4.81 -1.99 -15.05
C HIS A 126 4.54 -3.28 -15.84
N ASP A 127 5.53 -4.15 -15.86
CA ASP A 127 5.59 -5.36 -16.67
C ASP A 127 5.99 -6.58 -15.84
N LEU A 128 6.31 -7.68 -16.53
CA LEU A 128 6.81 -8.91 -15.93
C LEU A 128 8.09 -8.67 -15.10
N GLN A 129 8.99 -7.80 -15.55
CA GLN A 129 10.24 -7.52 -14.84
C GLN A 129 10.00 -6.83 -13.50
N LEU A 130 9.11 -5.84 -13.44
CA LEU A 130 8.71 -5.25 -12.17
C LEU A 130 8.06 -6.29 -11.24
N SER A 131 7.23 -7.17 -11.80
CA SER A 131 6.54 -8.21 -11.01
C SER A 131 7.52 -9.23 -10.44
N LEU A 132 8.53 -9.66 -11.21
CA LEU A 132 9.63 -10.51 -10.74
C LEU A 132 10.43 -9.82 -9.62
N SER A 133 10.80 -8.55 -9.84
CA SER A 133 11.45 -7.70 -8.83
C SER A 133 10.69 -7.66 -7.50
N ILE A 134 9.39 -7.38 -7.55
CA ILE A 134 8.53 -7.32 -6.35
C ILE A 134 8.51 -8.68 -5.63
N CYS A 135 8.38 -9.77 -6.39
CA CYS A 135 8.45 -11.13 -5.85
C CYS A 135 9.81 -11.45 -5.22
N LYS A 136 10.91 -10.88 -5.71
CA LYS A 136 12.25 -11.01 -5.11
C LYS A 136 12.47 -10.09 -3.91
N GLY A 137 11.45 -9.34 -3.49
CA GLY A 137 11.52 -8.46 -2.33
C GLY A 137 11.87 -7.00 -2.64
N GLU A 138 11.91 -6.60 -3.92
CA GLU A 138 12.05 -5.18 -4.27
C GLU A 138 10.86 -4.38 -3.69
N ARG A 139 11.17 -3.22 -3.10
CA ARG A 139 10.20 -2.27 -2.55
C ARG A 139 10.62 -0.85 -2.96
N PRO A 140 9.69 0.11 -3.02
CA PRO A 140 10.03 1.50 -3.27
C PRO A 140 11.03 2.05 -2.24
N GLU A 141 11.91 2.94 -2.68
CA GLU A 141 12.92 3.57 -1.82
C GLU A 141 12.28 4.38 -0.68
N ILE A 142 12.80 4.24 0.54
CA ILE A 142 12.31 5.01 1.68
C ILE A 142 12.72 6.46 1.52
N ILE A 143 11.73 7.35 1.51
CA ILE A 143 11.94 8.79 1.40
C ILE A 143 12.67 9.31 2.64
N GLU A 144 13.76 10.04 2.42
CA GLU A 144 14.54 10.69 3.47
C GLU A 144 13.65 11.58 4.34
N ASN A 145 13.96 11.66 5.64
CA ASN A 145 13.19 12.43 6.63
C ASN A 145 11.75 11.92 6.91
N THR A 146 11.36 10.77 6.36
CA THR A 146 10.15 10.07 6.82
C THR A 146 10.32 9.61 8.27
N PRO A 147 9.39 9.92 9.19
CA PRO A 147 9.46 9.48 10.59
C PRO A 147 9.63 7.97 10.71
N GLN A 148 10.62 7.52 11.48
CA GLN A 148 10.99 6.10 11.55
C GLN A 148 9.83 5.16 11.90
N TYR A 149 8.97 5.53 12.85
CA TYR A 149 7.82 4.69 13.26
C TYR A 149 6.78 4.51 12.14
N TYR A 150 6.68 5.50 11.24
CA TYR A 150 5.87 5.37 10.05
C TYR A 150 6.50 4.37 9.08
N VAL A 151 7.81 4.48 8.87
CA VAL A 151 8.59 3.53 8.05
C VAL A 151 8.47 2.12 8.61
N ASP A 152 8.55 1.94 9.92
CA ASP A 152 8.47 0.62 10.56
C ASP A 152 7.09 -0.02 10.38
N LEU A 153 6.00 0.75 10.54
CA LEU A 153 4.65 0.25 10.27
C LEU A 153 4.46 -0.07 8.79
N MET A 154 4.85 0.83 7.90
CA MET A 154 4.79 0.62 6.45
C MET A 154 5.53 -0.65 6.05
N LYS A 155 6.73 -0.86 6.63
CA LYS A 155 7.53 -2.05 6.38
C LYS A 155 6.89 -3.34 6.89
N LYS A 156 6.23 -3.30 8.05
CA LYS A 156 5.45 -4.44 8.54
C LYS A 156 4.26 -4.75 7.61
N CYS A 157 3.61 -3.74 7.06
CA CYS A 157 2.48 -3.92 6.14
C CYS A 157 2.89 -4.54 4.80
N TRP A 158 4.14 -4.34 4.31
CA TRP A 158 4.62 -4.91 3.05
C TRP A 158 5.59 -6.10 3.20
N ASP A 159 5.60 -6.73 4.38
CA ASP A 159 6.45 -7.90 4.65
C ASP A 159 6.24 -8.96 3.57
N GLU A 160 7.31 -9.64 3.17
CA GLU A 160 7.25 -10.69 2.15
C GLU A 160 6.35 -11.85 2.61
N ASP A 161 6.40 -12.17 3.91
CA ASP A 161 5.52 -13.17 4.50
C ASP A 161 4.16 -12.54 4.87
N PRO A 162 3.05 -12.92 4.19
CA PRO A 162 1.74 -12.38 4.50
C PRO A 162 1.27 -12.67 5.93
N LEU A 163 1.82 -13.68 6.61
CA LEU A 163 1.50 -14.00 8.01
C LEU A 163 2.14 -13.04 9.01
N LYS A 164 3.19 -12.32 8.61
CA LYS A 164 3.85 -11.30 9.45
C LYS A 164 3.21 -9.92 9.30
N ARG A 165 2.35 -9.73 8.29
CA ARG A 165 1.63 -8.48 8.09
C ARG A 165 0.56 -8.32 9.17
N PRO A 166 0.44 -7.13 9.78
CA PRO A 166 -0.62 -6.86 10.75
C PRO A 166 -2.00 -6.90 10.08
N SER A 167 -3.03 -7.23 10.84
CA SER A 167 -4.42 -7.05 10.42
C SER A 167 -4.77 -5.57 10.25
N SER A 168 -5.80 -5.27 9.46
CA SER A 168 -6.34 -3.91 9.31
C SER A 168 -6.73 -3.30 10.66
N LYS A 169 -7.19 -4.11 11.60
CA LYS A 169 -7.53 -3.70 12.96
C LYS A 169 -6.31 -3.23 13.76
N GLU A 170 -5.21 -3.97 13.68
CA GLU A 170 -3.96 -3.62 14.36
C GLU A 170 -3.37 -2.33 13.79
N VAL A 171 -3.32 -2.21 12.46
CA VAL A 171 -2.86 -0.98 11.78
C VAL A 171 -3.73 0.21 12.16
N LEU A 172 -5.06 0.04 12.14
CA LEU A 172 -6.01 1.08 12.56
C LEU A 172 -5.75 1.54 14.00
N ASN A 173 -5.52 0.61 14.93
CA ASN A 173 -5.24 0.95 16.33
C ASN A 173 -3.91 1.71 16.47
N ILE A 174 -2.85 1.28 15.79
CA ILE A 174 -1.54 1.95 15.82
C ILE A 174 -1.66 3.39 15.32
N ILE A 175 -2.29 3.60 14.15
CA ILE A 175 -2.47 4.94 13.58
C ILE A 175 -3.37 5.80 14.48
N LYS A 176 -4.42 5.20 15.07
CA LYS A 176 -5.30 5.89 16.02
C LYS A 176 -4.54 6.42 17.23
N GLU A 177 -3.57 5.68 17.76
CA GLU A 177 -2.74 6.10 18.90
C GLU A 177 -1.82 7.27 18.55
N TRP A 178 -1.37 7.40 17.31
CA TRP A 178 -0.56 8.54 16.85
C TRP A 178 -1.36 9.84 16.73
N ILE A 179 -2.66 9.73 16.42
CA ILE A 179 -3.55 10.87 16.16
C ILE A 179 -4.28 11.32 17.42
N PHE A 180 -4.93 10.37 18.08
CA PHE A 180 -5.78 10.63 19.22
C PHE A 180 -5.02 10.24 20.48
N LEU A 181 -4.52 11.26 21.19
CA LEU A 181 -4.12 11.05 22.58
C LEU A 181 -5.31 10.40 23.30
N PRO A 182 -5.13 9.22 23.94
CA PRO A 182 -6.26 8.51 24.53
C PRO A 182 -6.98 9.43 25.52
N TYR A 183 -8.21 9.83 25.17
CA TYR A 183 -9.06 10.79 25.92
C TYR A 183 -9.30 10.40 27.40
N ARG A 184 -8.88 9.18 27.79
CA ARG A 184 -9.00 8.61 29.14
C ARG A 184 -7.68 8.34 29.85
N LYS A 185 -6.52 8.43 29.19
CA LYS A 185 -5.22 8.33 29.88
C LYS A 185 -4.82 9.71 30.35
N LYS A 186 -4.39 9.84 31.62
CA LYS A 186 -3.69 11.06 32.01
C LYS A 186 -2.43 11.13 31.14
N ILE A 187 -1.95 12.34 30.81
CA ILE A 187 -0.67 12.53 30.07
C ILE A 187 0.49 11.74 30.72
N ARG A 188 0.37 11.45 32.03
CA ARG A 188 1.31 10.64 32.83
C ARG A 188 1.29 9.13 32.51
N ASP A 189 0.22 8.62 31.87
CA ASP A 189 0.00 7.19 31.55
C ASP A 189 0.32 6.86 30.08
N ILE A 190 0.75 7.87 29.31
CA ILE A 190 1.26 7.70 27.95
C ILE A 190 2.72 7.28 28.08
N ASN A 191 3.09 6.14 27.49
CA ASN A 191 4.48 5.69 27.43
C ASN A 191 5.33 6.79 26.76
N GLU A 192 6.51 7.07 27.32
CA GLU A 192 7.48 8.01 26.77
C GLU A 192 7.83 7.73 25.31
N GLU A 193 7.81 6.47 24.89
CA GLU A 193 7.96 6.08 23.49
C GLU A 193 6.87 6.71 22.60
N LEU A 194 5.59 6.53 22.95
CA LEU A 194 4.48 7.11 22.17
C LEU A 194 4.54 8.64 22.14
N LYS A 195 4.95 9.29 23.24
CA LYS A 195 5.17 10.75 23.25
C LYS A 195 6.27 11.16 22.28
N CYS A 196 7.41 10.47 22.29
CA CYS A 196 8.50 10.69 21.35
C CYS A 196 8.03 10.53 19.90
N ASN A 197 7.17 9.56 19.62
CA ASN A 197 6.65 9.30 18.28
C ASN A 197 5.79 10.45 17.79
N ILE A 198 4.86 10.91 18.62
CA ILE A 198 3.99 12.06 18.31
C ILE A 198 4.82 13.32 18.09
N LEU A 199 5.82 13.58 18.94
CA LEU A 199 6.73 14.72 18.77
C LEU A 199 7.53 14.65 17.46
N LYS A 200 7.97 13.46 17.04
CA LYS A 200 8.63 13.27 15.75
C LYS A 200 7.72 13.63 14.58
N PHE A 201 6.42 13.29 14.63
CA PHE A 201 5.47 13.69 13.59
C PHE A 201 5.23 15.21 13.57
N ILE A 202 5.09 15.84 14.74
CA ILE A 202 4.88 17.30 14.86
C ILE A 202 6.06 18.08 14.29
N ASN A 203 7.28 17.62 14.58
CA ASN A 203 8.52 18.30 14.17
C ASN A 203 9.04 17.87 12.80
N ALA A 204 8.45 16.84 12.18
CA ALA A 204 8.91 16.36 10.89
C ALA A 204 8.57 17.38 9.79
N PRO A 205 9.48 17.57 8.82
CA PRO A 205 9.29 18.54 7.76
C PRO A 205 8.07 18.17 6.90
N ILE A 206 7.40 19.20 6.39
CA ILE A 206 6.40 19.02 5.34
C ILE A 206 7.18 18.61 4.07
N GLY A 207 6.78 17.50 3.46
CA GLY A 207 7.53 16.87 2.38
C GLY A 207 7.67 17.79 1.18
N TYR A 208 8.92 17.97 0.73
CA TYR A 208 9.27 18.49 -0.60
C TYR A 208 10.20 17.46 -1.24
N ASN A 209 9.65 16.61 -2.10
CA ASN A 209 10.47 15.68 -2.87
C ASN A 209 10.53 16.15 -4.33
N ASN A 210 11.75 16.26 -4.85
CA ASN A 210 12.02 16.46 -6.27
C ASN A 210 12.10 15.12 -7.01
N LEU A 211 11.29 14.13 -6.62
CA LEU A 211 11.19 12.88 -7.38
C LEU A 211 10.62 13.22 -8.77
N ALA A 212 11.19 12.59 -9.80
CA ALA A 212 10.78 12.80 -11.19
C ALA A 212 9.26 12.76 -11.30
N THR A 213 8.66 13.87 -11.75
CA THR A 213 7.22 14.08 -11.76
C THR A 213 6.54 13.39 -12.94
N GLU A 214 7.29 13.07 -13.99
CA GLU A 214 6.75 12.36 -15.15
C GLU A 214 6.88 10.85 -14.96
N PRO A 215 5.75 10.11 -14.95
CA PRO A 215 5.80 8.67 -14.88
C PRO A 215 6.39 8.10 -16.17
N HIS A 216 7.06 6.95 -16.04
CA HIS A 216 7.52 6.18 -17.18
C HIS A 216 6.33 5.90 -18.13
N PRO A 217 6.48 6.00 -19.46
CA PRO A 217 5.35 5.85 -20.40
C PRO A 217 4.60 4.52 -20.32
N GLN A 218 5.27 3.47 -19.81
CA GLN A 218 4.70 2.13 -19.57
C GLN A 218 4.34 1.89 -18.10
N ALA A 219 4.32 2.93 -17.26
CA ALA A 219 3.76 2.86 -15.92
C ALA A 219 2.23 2.99 -16.01
N HIS A 220 1.54 2.04 -15.40
CA HIS A 220 0.09 1.91 -15.47
C HIS A 220 -0.50 1.74 -14.07
N TYR A 221 -1.38 2.66 -13.70
CA TYR A 221 -2.00 2.75 -12.36
C TYR A 221 -3.49 2.42 -12.36
N THR A 222 -3.99 1.84 -13.45
CA THR A 222 -5.38 1.38 -13.58
C THR A 222 -5.38 -0.14 -13.68
N SER A 223 -6.39 -0.77 -13.06
CA SER A 223 -6.54 -2.21 -13.04
C SER A 223 -6.65 -2.76 -14.45
N ARG A 224 -5.89 -3.82 -14.73
CA ARG A 224 -5.91 -4.51 -16.04
C ARG A 224 -5.59 -5.97 -15.87
N LEU A 225 -5.98 -6.76 -16.86
CA LEU A 225 -5.41 -8.09 -17.08
C LEU A 225 -3.95 -7.92 -17.53
N LEU A 226 -3.03 -8.61 -16.87
CA LEU A 226 -1.62 -8.59 -17.26
C LEU A 226 -1.39 -9.45 -18.51
N ASP A 227 -0.37 -9.11 -19.28
CA ASP A 227 0.02 -9.78 -20.52
C ASP A 227 0.84 -11.07 -20.30
N PHE A 228 1.18 -11.38 -19.05
CA PHE A 228 1.83 -12.61 -18.60
C PHE A 228 0.99 -13.32 -17.52
N THR A 229 1.29 -14.59 -17.29
CA THR A 229 0.58 -15.41 -16.30
C THR A 229 1.40 -15.62 -15.03
N SER A 230 0.73 -16.00 -13.94
CA SER A 230 1.44 -16.39 -12.71
C SER A 230 2.29 -17.65 -12.90
N LYS A 231 1.93 -18.51 -13.85
CA LYS A 231 2.69 -19.71 -14.21
C LYS A 231 4.03 -19.33 -14.82
N GLU A 232 4.02 -18.45 -15.81
CA GLU A 232 5.24 -17.92 -16.46
C GLU A 232 6.15 -17.22 -15.44
N LEU A 233 5.57 -16.36 -14.59
CA LEU A 233 6.32 -15.67 -13.54
C LEU A 233 7.00 -16.65 -12.58
N ASN A 234 6.28 -17.69 -12.12
CA ASN A 234 6.84 -18.69 -11.20
C ASN A 234 7.93 -19.55 -11.88
N GLU A 235 7.76 -19.93 -13.15
CA GLU A 235 8.78 -20.69 -13.90
C GLU A 235 10.11 -19.93 -13.98
N ILE A 236 10.07 -18.61 -14.18
CA ILE A 236 11.27 -17.76 -14.22
C ILE A 236 11.94 -17.73 -12.83
N LEU A 237 11.16 -17.46 -11.77
CA LEU A 237 11.70 -17.42 -10.40
C LEU A 237 12.37 -18.74 -10.00
N GLU A 238 11.72 -19.88 -10.28
CA GLU A 238 12.28 -21.21 -9.99
C GLU A 238 13.56 -21.49 -10.79
N SER A 239 13.64 -21.01 -12.04
CA SER A 239 14.83 -21.19 -12.89
C SER A 239 16.04 -20.37 -12.42
N GLU A 240 15.81 -19.19 -11.85
CA GLU A 240 16.86 -18.33 -11.33
C GLU A 240 17.39 -18.83 -9.98
N ASP A 241 16.50 -19.29 -9.09
CA ASP A 241 16.87 -19.88 -7.80
C ASP A 241 17.78 -21.12 -7.97
N LEU A 242 17.54 -21.92 -9.02
CA LEU A 242 18.37 -23.08 -9.36
C LEU A 242 19.79 -22.68 -9.83
N ASN A 243 19.92 -21.57 -10.56
CA ASN A 243 21.21 -21.07 -11.01
C ASN A 243 22.02 -20.49 -9.84
N ASP A 244 21.39 -19.77 -8.92
CA ASP A 244 22.05 -19.25 -7.71
C ASP A 244 22.55 -20.38 -6.80
N CYS A 245 21.79 -21.47 -6.68
CA CYS A 245 22.23 -22.67 -5.94
C CYS A 245 23.44 -23.37 -6.57
N MET A 246 23.56 -23.38 -7.91
CA MET A 246 24.70 -23.99 -8.60
C MET A 246 25.98 -23.16 -8.47
N VAL A 247 25.87 -21.83 -8.39
CA VAL A 247 27.03 -20.93 -8.23
C VAL A 247 27.60 -20.97 -6.81
N LEU A 248 26.76 -21.20 -5.78
CA LEU A 248 27.20 -21.31 -4.38
C LEU A 248 27.77 -22.70 -4.02
N GLY A 249 27.66 -23.69 -4.92
CA GLY A 249 28.15 -25.05 -4.74
C GLY A 249 29.52 -25.34 -5.38
N MET A 250 30.17 -24.33 -5.96
CA MET A 250 31.53 -24.39 -6.53
C MET A 250 32.50 -23.59 -5.69
#